data_AF-A0A7S2VT61-F1
#
_entry.id   AF-A0A7S2VT61-F1
#
_cell.length_a   1.000
_cell.length_b   1.000
_cell.length_c   1.000
_cell.angle_alpha   90.00
_cell.angle_beta   90.00
_cell.angle_gamma   90.00
#
_symmetry.space_group_name_H-M   'P 1'
#
loop_
_entity.id
_entity.type
_entity.pdbx_description
1 polymer ?
#
loop_
_entity_poly.entity_id
_entity_poly.type
_entity_poly.pdbx_seq_one_letter_code
_entity_poly.pdbx_strand_id
1 'polypeptide(L)'
;HFDRLFDYARAHGIRVLLDLHGLPGSQNGEIHSGACIEMGENRSAYFSRKANRAKAVQAVRAMARYAQGKGNTLFGIQVINEPHLDAKGGGHIFLREYYRRSILAAREYLDAGVPVVLFEWSYNMGKKWEENAFPESEYGSVLWDTHIYHFPEEDDVWTSEEYGLWKAQKAYRWDLDQVRYFASIQSGRVFVGEFSLAGPSLEEGECREFARWLVDELDFASQGSLLWTFDGRNIAWSMRRQARDWCIDWRSLFDARRHGSVQGRPISLKATDDGSSRWLSARHDGTVSTVQQEADFWEEWVPFRFAVDGELRVSLRSSAHGTWLSVS
;
A
#
# COMPACT_ATOMS: atom_id res chain seq x y z
N HIS A 1 2.33 -18.64 21.31
CA HIS A 1 3.15 -18.18 20.17
C HIS A 1 3.14 -16.67 20.05
N PHE A 2 1.98 -16.03 19.99
CA PHE A 2 1.87 -14.57 19.92
C PHE A 2 2.55 -13.82 21.07
N ASP A 3 2.50 -14.31 22.33
CA ASP A 3 3.20 -13.62 23.43
C ASP A 3 4.71 -13.53 23.19
N ARG A 4 5.35 -14.64 22.77
CA ARG A 4 6.76 -14.64 22.39
C ARG A 4 7.05 -13.68 21.23
N LEU A 5 6.14 -13.59 20.25
CA LEU A 5 6.28 -12.66 19.13
C LEU A 5 6.29 -11.20 19.62
N PHE A 6 5.39 -10.84 20.55
CA PHE A 6 5.40 -9.50 21.15
C PHE A 6 6.65 -9.25 21.99
N ASP A 7 7.15 -10.25 22.70
CA ASP A 7 8.39 -10.11 23.48
C ASP A 7 9.61 -9.87 22.59
N TYR A 8 9.75 -10.62 21.50
CA TYR A 8 10.80 -10.39 20.52
C TYR A 8 10.64 -9.03 19.82
N ALA A 9 9.43 -8.70 19.38
CA ALA A 9 9.17 -7.42 18.73
C ALA A 9 9.57 -6.24 19.65
N ARG A 10 9.19 -6.30 20.93
CA ARG A 10 9.57 -5.30 21.93
C ARG A 10 11.09 -5.20 22.11
N ALA A 11 11.78 -6.34 22.21
CA ALA A 11 13.23 -6.37 22.38
C ALA A 11 13.99 -5.74 21.19
N HIS A 12 13.38 -5.71 20.01
CA HIS A 12 13.97 -5.19 18.77
C HIS A 12 13.35 -3.87 18.29
N GLY A 13 12.46 -3.24 19.07
CA GLY A 13 11.80 -1.99 18.68
C GLY A 13 10.85 -2.13 17.49
N ILE A 14 10.37 -3.33 17.20
CA ILE A 14 9.41 -3.63 16.12
C ILE A 14 7.99 -3.48 16.67
N ARG A 15 7.10 -2.88 15.88
CA ARG A 15 5.67 -2.83 16.17
C ARG A 15 4.95 -3.93 15.40
N VAL A 16 3.86 -4.45 15.97
CA VAL A 16 3.12 -5.60 15.47
C VAL A 16 1.71 -5.20 15.04
N LEU A 17 1.38 -5.43 13.77
CA LEU A 17 0.00 -5.44 13.28
C LEU A 17 -0.54 -6.87 13.42
N LEU A 18 -1.65 -7.05 14.13
CA LEU A 18 -2.35 -8.34 14.17
C LEU A 18 -3.42 -8.38 13.09
N ASP A 19 -3.26 -9.25 12.11
CA ASP A 19 -4.21 -9.41 11.01
C ASP A 19 -5.13 -10.61 11.18
N LEU A 20 -6.45 -10.37 11.10
CA LEU A 20 -7.46 -11.41 10.99
C LEU A 20 -7.54 -11.91 9.55
N HIS A 21 -6.55 -12.72 9.18
CA HIS A 21 -6.31 -13.13 7.79
C HIS A 21 -7.36 -14.10 7.22
N GLY A 22 -8.06 -14.85 8.07
CA GLY A 22 -9.10 -15.81 7.69
C GLY A 22 -10.34 -15.67 8.56
N LEU A 23 -11.50 -15.53 7.94
CA LEU A 23 -12.78 -15.31 8.62
C LEU A 23 -13.69 -16.54 8.51
N PRO A 24 -14.62 -16.74 9.46
CA PRO A 24 -15.61 -17.82 9.39
C PRO A 24 -16.36 -17.82 8.05
N GLY A 25 -16.29 -18.94 7.33
CA GLY A 25 -16.90 -19.09 6.01
C GLY A 25 -16.09 -18.52 4.84
N SER A 26 -14.86 -18.08 5.07
CA SER A 26 -13.97 -17.46 4.08
C SER A 26 -14.54 -16.19 3.42
N GLN A 27 -13.78 -15.11 3.55
CA GLN A 27 -14.12 -13.82 2.97
C GLN A 27 -13.78 -13.72 1.48
N ASN A 28 -13.03 -14.67 0.92
CA ASN A 28 -12.55 -14.60 -0.46
C ASN A 28 -12.44 -15.94 -1.21
N GLY A 29 -12.69 -17.06 -0.53
CA GLY A 29 -12.65 -18.40 -1.12
C GLY A 29 -11.25 -18.92 -1.42
N GLU A 30 -10.19 -18.23 -0.99
CA GLU A 30 -8.80 -18.55 -1.32
C GLU A 30 -8.11 -19.37 -0.22
N ILE A 31 -7.06 -20.11 -0.58
CA ILE A 31 -6.30 -20.98 0.34
C ILE A 31 -5.83 -20.26 1.61
N HIS A 32 -5.44 -19.00 1.50
CA HIS A 32 -4.85 -18.22 2.60
C HIS A 32 -5.92 -17.76 3.61
N SER A 33 -7.21 -17.77 3.26
CA SER A 33 -8.31 -17.59 4.22
C SER A 33 -8.58 -18.82 5.10
N GLY A 34 -7.92 -19.95 4.78
CA GLY A 34 -8.06 -21.23 5.50
C GLY A 34 -9.15 -22.16 4.97
N ALA A 35 -10.00 -21.71 4.04
CA ALA A 35 -11.00 -22.55 3.37
C ALA A 35 -11.18 -22.13 1.91
N CYS A 36 -10.86 -23.04 0.99
CA CYS A 36 -11.10 -22.84 -0.44
C CYS A 36 -12.58 -23.03 -0.77
N ILE A 37 -13.13 -22.15 -1.60
CA ILE A 37 -14.48 -22.26 -2.14
C ILE A 37 -14.36 -22.35 -3.65
N GLU A 38 -14.95 -23.40 -4.24
CA GLU A 38 -14.80 -23.71 -5.66
C GLU A 38 -15.38 -22.63 -6.61
N MET A 39 -14.78 -22.55 -7.79
CA MET A 39 -15.20 -21.66 -8.88
C MET A 39 -16.65 -21.95 -9.29
N GLY A 40 -17.56 -21.01 -9.02
CA GLY A 40 -18.98 -21.13 -9.34
C GLY A 40 -19.90 -20.85 -8.16
N GLU A 41 -19.41 -21.03 -6.93
CA GLU A 41 -20.03 -20.46 -5.75
C GLU A 41 -19.58 -19.00 -5.59
N ASN A 42 -20.46 -18.12 -5.12
CA ASN A 42 -20.03 -16.79 -4.70
C ASN A 42 -18.95 -16.98 -3.62
N ARG A 43 -17.70 -16.56 -3.90
CA ARG A 43 -16.51 -16.88 -3.08
C ARG A 43 -16.58 -16.35 -1.64
N SER A 44 -17.53 -15.47 -1.32
CA SER A 44 -17.82 -15.01 0.03
C SER A 44 -19.23 -15.37 0.52
N ALA A 45 -19.91 -16.31 -0.16
CA ALA A 45 -21.28 -16.72 0.13
C ALA A 45 -21.47 -17.12 1.59
N TYR A 46 -20.53 -17.88 2.16
CA TYR A 46 -20.63 -18.32 3.54
C TYR A 46 -20.26 -17.22 4.53
N PHE A 47 -19.24 -16.39 4.26
CA PHE A 47 -18.94 -15.24 5.11
C PHE A 47 -20.13 -14.26 5.21
N SER A 48 -20.90 -14.13 4.13
CA SER A 48 -22.11 -13.30 4.09
C SER A 48 -23.29 -13.84 4.92
N ARG A 49 -23.13 -14.96 5.65
CA ARG A 49 -24.14 -15.47 6.59
C ARG A 49 -24.08 -14.71 7.92
N LYS A 50 -25.26 -14.42 8.51
CA LYS A 50 -25.37 -13.63 9.76
C LYS A 50 -24.55 -14.21 10.92
N ALA A 51 -24.56 -15.53 11.08
CA ALA A 51 -23.80 -16.23 12.12
C ALA A 51 -22.28 -16.07 11.92
N ASN A 52 -21.79 -16.22 10.69
CA ASN A 52 -20.38 -16.08 10.35
C ASN A 52 -19.90 -14.64 10.55
N ARG A 53 -20.68 -13.64 10.12
CA ARG A 53 -20.40 -12.22 10.44
C ARG A 53 -20.32 -11.96 11.93
N ALA A 54 -21.29 -12.45 12.70
CA ALA A 54 -21.31 -12.25 14.14
C ALA A 54 -20.08 -12.89 14.79
N LYS A 55 -19.66 -14.07 14.32
CA LYS A 55 -18.46 -14.76 14.79
C LYS A 55 -17.18 -14.03 14.39
N ALA A 56 -17.11 -13.46 13.19
CA ALA A 56 -15.99 -12.63 12.75
C ALA A 56 -15.81 -11.38 13.64
N VAL A 57 -16.89 -10.64 13.91
CA VAL A 57 -16.85 -9.50 14.85
C VAL A 57 -16.47 -9.96 16.28
N GLN A 58 -16.91 -11.14 16.71
CA GLN A 58 -16.44 -11.71 17.98
C GLN A 58 -14.94 -12.04 17.97
N ALA A 59 -14.39 -12.50 16.84
CA ALA A 59 -12.95 -12.73 16.68
C ALA A 59 -12.16 -11.43 16.75
N VAL A 60 -12.62 -10.36 16.08
CA VAL A 60 -12.05 -9.00 16.21
C VAL A 60 -12.05 -8.55 17.67
N ARG A 61 -13.18 -8.71 18.38
CA ARG A 61 -13.28 -8.39 19.81
C ARG A 61 -12.26 -9.16 20.65
N ALA A 62 -12.13 -10.47 20.42
CA ALA A 62 -11.19 -11.31 21.15
C ALA A 62 -9.73 -10.92 20.87
N MET A 63 -9.40 -10.60 19.61
CA MET A 63 -8.09 -10.12 19.21
C MET A 63 -7.77 -8.76 19.85
N ALA A 64 -8.71 -7.82 19.85
CA ALA A 64 -8.59 -6.53 20.53
C ALA A 64 -8.38 -6.69 22.05
N ARG A 65 -9.14 -7.57 22.69
CA ARG A 65 -8.97 -7.90 24.12
C ARG A 65 -7.58 -8.49 24.40
N TYR A 66 -7.08 -9.37 23.55
CA TYR A 66 -5.72 -9.92 23.69
C TYR A 66 -4.63 -8.85 23.48
N ALA A 67 -4.87 -7.93 22.54
CA ALA A 67 -3.96 -6.84 22.22
C ALA A 67 -3.96 -5.72 23.28
N GLN A 68 -4.96 -5.69 24.16
CA GLN A 68 -5.02 -4.78 25.29
C GLN A 68 -3.77 -4.91 26.17
N GLY A 69 -3.16 -3.77 26.52
CA GLY A 69 -1.96 -3.75 27.37
C GLY A 69 -0.66 -4.16 26.68
N LYS A 70 -0.63 -4.41 25.36
CA LYS A 70 0.62 -4.68 24.62
C LYS A 70 1.47 -3.40 24.39
N GLY A 71 0.95 -2.23 24.74
CA GLY A 71 1.67 -0.94 24.73
C GLY A 71 2.16 -0.55 23.34
N ASN A 72 3.28 0.17 23.27
CA ASN A 72 3.84 0.68 22.01
C ASN A 72 4.28 -0.42 21.03
N THR A 73 4.44 -1.67 21.50
CA THR A 73 4.74 -2.82 20.65
C THR A 73 3.56 -3.19 19.75
N LEU A 74 2.33 -2.83 20.11
CA LEU A 74 1.19 -2.96 19.22
C LEU A 74 1.20 -1.81 18.20
N PHE A 75 1.23 -2.15 16.92
CA PHE A 75 0.92 -1.20 15.86
C PHE A 75 -0.59 -0.97 15.80
N GLY A 76 -1.37 -2.04 15.66
CA GLY A 76 -2.81 -2.01 15.51
C GLY A 76 -3.37 -3.41 15.25
N ILE A 77 -4.63 -3.48 14.85
CA ILE A 77 -5.27 -4.73 14.41
C ILE A 77 -5.96 -4.53 13.07
N GLN A 78 -5.88 -5.52 12.18
CA GLN A 78 -6.60 -5.56 10.92
C GLN A 78 -7.78 -6.50 11.00
N VAL A 79 -8.96 -6.00 10.64
CA VAL A 79 -10.23 -6.68 10.92
C VAL A 79 -10.64 -7.67 9.84
N ILE A 80 -9.99 -7.62 8.67
CA ILE A 80 -10.20 -8.51 7.55
C ILE A 80 -9.02 -8.42 6.58
N ASN A 81 -8.66 -9.54 5.96
CA ASN A 81 -7.75 -9.57 4.84
C ASN A 81 -8.50 -9.86 3.52
N GLU A 82 -8.18 -9.12 2.45
CA GLU A 82 -8.57 -9.42 1.06
C GLU A 82 -10.02 -9.91 0.83
N PRO A 83 -11.09 -9.26 1.33
CA PRO A 83 -12.45 -9.70 1.05
C PRO A 83 -12.78 -9.64 -0.46
N HIS A 84 -13.31 -10.73 -1.01
CA HIS A 84 -13.89 -10.77 -2.36
C HIS A 84 -15.41 -10.84 -2.25
N LEU A 85 -16.06 -9.68 -2.21
CA LEU A 85 -17.52 -9.59 -2.18
C LEU A 85 -18.10 -9.29 -3.56
N ASP A 86 -19.34 -9.72 -3.78
CA ASP A 86 -20.07 -9.58 -5.04
C ASP A 86 -20.06 -8.12 -5.56
N ALA A 87 -19.59 -7.96 -6.80
CA ALA A 87 -19.41 -6.70 -7.51
C ALA A 87 -20.72 -5.97 -7.84
N LYS A 88 -21.89 -6.59 -7.67
CA LYS A 88 -23.22 -6.01 -7.93
C LYS A 88 -23.68 -4.96 -6.89
N GLY A 89 -22.76 -4.19 -6.32
CA GLY A 89 -23.02 -3.03 -5.46
C GLY A 89 -23.37 -3.31 -3.99
N GLY A 90 -23.90 -4.50 -3.67
CA GLY A 90 -24.20 -4.90 -2.28
C GLY A 90 -22.95 -5.13 -1.41
N GLY A 91 -21.79 -5.43 -2.02
CA GLY A 91 -20.55 -5.74 -1.31
C GLY A 91 -20.06 -4.60 -0.40
N HIS A 92 -20.00 -3.36 -0.88
CA HIS A 92 -19.51 -2.23 -0.08
C HIS A 92 -20.47 -1.79 1.02
N ILE A 93 -21.79 -1.93 0.82
CA ILE A 93 -22.79 -1.74 1.89
C ILE A 93 -22.54 -2.77 3.01
N PHE A 94 -22.28 -4.02 2.62
CA PHE A 94 -21.94 -5.08 3.55
C PHE A 94 -20.62 -4.79 4.30
N LEU A 95 -19.55 -4.41 3.59
CA LEU A 95 -18.26 -4.09 4.20
C LEU A 95 -18.38 -2.94 5.16
N ARG A 96 -19.12 -1.89 4.80
CA ARG A 96 -19.34 -0.74 5.68
C ARG A 96 -19.92 -1.15 7.03
N GLU A 97 -20.97 -1.97 7.02
CA GLU A 97 -21.57 -2.45 8.27
C GLU A 97 -20.64 -3.39 9.03
N TYR A 98 -19.88 -4.23 8.33
CA TYR A 98 -18.87 -5.08 8.96
C TYR A 98 -17.75 -4.25 9.62
N TYR A 99 -17.21 -3.25 8.93
CA TYR A 99 -16.17 -2.34 9.43
C TYR A 99 -16.66 -1.54 10.62
N ARG A 100 -17.85 -0.91 10.51
CA ARG A 100 -18.45 -0.19 11.63
C ARG A 100 -18.54 -1.07 12.88
N ARG A 101 -19.07 -2.29 12.75
CA ARG A 101 -19.20 -3.23 13.88
C ARG A 101 -17.85 -3.71 14.42
N SER A 102 -16.87 -3.92 13.54
CA SER A 102 -15.54 -4.40 13.91
C SER A 102 -14.72 -3.32 14.61
N ILE A 103 -14.79 -2.08 14.13
CA ILE A 103 -14.20 -0.92 14.80
C ILE A 103 -14.80 -0.76 16.20
N LEU A 104 -16.13 -0.73 16.32
CA LEU A 104 -16.78 -0.59 17.63
C LEU A 104 -16.41 -1.74 18.59
N ALA A 105 -16.35 -2.98 18.09
CA ALA A 105 -15.92 -4.13 18.87
C ALA A 105 -14.44 -4.05 19.31
N ALA A 106 -13.56 -3.49 18.48
CA ALA A 106 -12.17 -3.25 18.82
C ALA A 106 -12.03 -2.15 19.89
N ARG A 107 -12.82 -1.08 19.77
CA ARG A 107 -12.85 0.06 20.71
C ARG A 107 -13.39 -0.28 22.09
N GLU A 108 -14.00 -1.44 22.28
CA GLU A 108 -14.30 -1.97 23.61
C GLU A 108 -13.03 -2.21 24.46
N TYR A 109 -11.87 -2.39 23.81
CA TYR A 109 -10.60 -2.73 24.49
C TYR A 109 -9.41 -1.86 24.10
N LEU A 110 -9.40 -1.32 22.88
CA LEU A 110 -8.29 -0.53 22.35
C LEU A 110 -8.60 0.96 22.40
N ASP A 111 -7.64 1.75 22.88
CA ASP A 111 -7.72 3.21 22.90
C ASP A 111 -7.95 3.79 21.50
N ALA A 112 -8.55 4.98 21.43
CA ALA A 112 -8.85 5.67 20.18
C ALA A 112 -7.60 5.89 19.31
N GLY A 113 -6.42 6.04 19.91
CA GLY A 113 -5.16 6.22 19.19
C GLY A 113 -4.56 4.93 18.60
N VAL A 114 -5.07 3.74 18.93
CA VAL A 114 -4.58 2.48 18.35
C VAL A 114 -5.25 2.25 16.98
N PRO A 115 -4.49 2.14 15.88
CA PRO A 115 -5.03 1.82 14.56
C PRO A 115 -5.93 0.58 14.54
N VAL A 116 -7.13 0.76 14.00
CA VAL A 116 -7.95 -0.34 13.45
C VAL A 116 -7.81 -0.26 11.93
N VAL A 117 -7.27 -1.30 11.34
CA VAL A 117 -6.96 -1.37 9.91
C VAL A 117 -8.11 -2.06 9.16
N LEU A 118 -8.58 -1.41 8.11
CA LEU A 118 -9.55 -1.90 7.14
C LEU A 118 -8.84 -2.25 5.84
N PHE A 119 -9.45 -3.09 5.00
CA PHE A 119 -8.87 -3.45 3.71
C PHE A 119 -9.69 -2.89 2.55
N GLU A 120 -9.04 -2.47 1.48
CA GLU A 120 -9.66 -2.28 0.17
C GLU A 120 -8.69 -2.61 -0.96
N TRP A 121 -9.20 -3.17 -2.05
CA TRP A 121 -8.43 -3.35 -3.27
C TRP A 121 -8.27 -2.03 -4.01
N SER A 122 -7.08 -1.79 -4.55
CA SER A 122 -6.75 -0.62 -5.40
C SER A 122 -7.83 -0.32 -6.45
N TYR A 123 -8.39 -1.34 -7.11
CA TYR A 123 -9.41 -1.14 -8.15
C TYR A 123 -10.77 -0.62 -7.66
N ASN A 124 -11.04 -0.67 -6.36
CA ASN A 124 -12.25 -0.10 -5.75
C ASN A 124 -12.02 1.28 -5.12
N MET A 125 -10.76 1.67 -4.92
CA MET A 125 -10.40 2.89 -4.20
C MET A 125 -10.90 4.17 -4.87
N GLY A 126 -11.00 4.20 -6.20
CA GLY A 126 -11.45 5.41 -6.92
C GLY A 126 -12.93 5.79 -6.76
N LYS A 127 -13.82 4.87 -6.31
CA LYS A 127 -15.28 5.07 -6.48
C LYS A 127 -16.18 4.49 -5.38
N LYS A 128 -15.65 3.75 -4.41
CA LYS A 128 -16.48 2.94 -3.50
C LYS A 128 -16.63 3.49 -2.08
N TRP A 129 -15.80 4.44 -1.70
CA TRP A 129 -15.83 5.09 -0.39
C TRP A 129 -15.86 6.61 -0.55
N GLU A 130 -16.60 7.26 0.34
CA GLU A 130 -16.64 8.71 0.47
C GLU A 130 -15.35 9.26 1.12
N GLU A 131 -15.17 10.58 1.00
CA GLU A 131 -14.11 11.30 1.71
C GLU A 131 -14.22 11.08 3.22
N ASN A 132 -13.08 10.78 3.85
CA ASN A 132 -12.94 10.55 5.28
C ASN A 132 -13.93 9.50 5.82
N ALA A 133 -14.04 8.38 5.10
CA ALA A 133 -14.83 7.25 5.54
C ALA A 133 -14.31 6.76 6.90
N PHE A 134 -15.20 6.66 7.89
CA PHE A 134 -14.88 6.40 9.30
C PHE A 134 -14.02 7.50 9.96
N PRO A 135 -14.59 8.70 10.17
CA PRO A 135 -13.85 9.83 10.74
C PRO A 135 -13.31 9.53 12.14
N GLU A 136 -12.11 10.00 12.43
CA GLU A 136 -11.42 9.74 13.71
C GLU A 136 -12.19 10.23 14.93
N SER A 137 -12.94 11.33 14.80
CA SER A 137 -13.79 11.87 15.87
C SER A 137 -14.86 10.90 16.34
N GLU A 138 -15.29 9.97 15.49
CA GLU A 138 -16.31 8.97 15.81
C GLU A 138 -15.71 7.56 16.02
N TYR A 139 -14.68 7.21 15.24
CA TYR A 139 -14.15 5.85 15.15
C TYR A 139 -12.74 5.67 15.74
N GLY A 140 -12.08 6.75 16.19
CA GLY A 140 -10.66 6.76 16.52
C GLY A 140 -9.79 6.54 15.28
N SER A 141 -8.50 6.26 15.48
CA SER A 141 -7.53 6.03 14.41
C SER A 141 -7.93 4.81 13.58
N VAL A 142 -8.32 5.06 12.33
CA VAL A 142 -8.62 4.06 11.31
C VAL A 142 -7.63 4.23 10.17
N LEU A 143 -7.02 3.13 9.72
CA LEU A 143 -6.15 3.09 8.55
C LEU A 143 -6.71 2.13 7.51
N TRP A 144 -6.36 2.35 6.26
CA TRP A 144 -6.67 1.48 5.14
C TRP A 144 -5.42 0.75 4.66
N ASP A 145 -5.61 -0.53 4.37
CA ASP A 145 -4.65 -1.43 3.78
C ASP A 145 -5.10 -1.79 2.36
N THR A 146 -4.12 -2.02 1.48
CA THR A 146 -4.28 -2.54 0.13
C THR A 146 -3.08 -3.39 -0.23
N HIS A 147 -3.29 -4.36 -1.12
CA HIS A 147 -2.23 -5.23 -1.62
C HIS A 147 -2.04 -4.99 -3.11
N ILE A 148 -0.78 -4.97 -3.56
CA ILE A 148 -0.46 -4.76 -4.97
C ILE A 148 0.52 -5.83 -5.44
N TYR A 149 0.07 -6.61 -6.42
CA TYR A 149 0.85 -7.65 -7.07
C TYR A 149 0.58 -7.63 -8.56
N HIS A 150 1.61 -7.84 -9.37
CA HIS A 150 1.47 -7.98 -10.81
C HIS A 150 2.26 -9.16 -11.35
N PHE A 151 1.64 -9.88 -12.28
CA PHE A 151 2.22 -11.01 -12.99
C PHE A 151 1.99 -10.80 -14.49
N PRO A 152 2.91 -11.26 -15.34
CA PRO A 152 2.66 -11.30 -16.78
C PRO A 152 1.41 -12.15 -17.08
N GLU A 153 0.61 -11.71 -18.07
CA GLU A 153 -0.46 -12.52 -18.64
C GLU A 153 0.12 -13.72 -19.42
N GLU A 154 -0.70 -14.71 -19.77
CA GLU A 154 -0.24 -15.99 -20.34
C GLU A 154 0.64 -15.83 -21.60
N ASP A 155 0.39 -14.81 -22.42
CA ASP A 155 1.12 -14.51 -23.65
C ASP A 155 2.17 -13.38 -23.51
N ASP A 156 2.32 -12.79 -22.32
CA ASP A 156 3.35 -11.77 -22.06
C ASP A 156 4.48 -12.37 -21.22
N VAL A 157 5.70 -11.89 -21.41
CA VAL A 157 6.84 -12.28 -20.57
C VAL A 157 7.62 -11.03 -20.19
N TRP A 158 7.86 -10.87 -18.89
CA TRP A 158 8.60 -9.74 -18.36
C TRP A 158 10.02 -10.20 -18.01
N THR A 159 10.87 -10.36 -19.02
CA THR A 159 12.28 -10.73 -18.85
C THR A 159 13.21 -9.56 -19.12
N SER A 160 14.44 -9.62 -18.63
CA SER A 160 15.49 -8.63 -18.92
C SER A 160 15.70 -8.40 -20.43
N GLU A 161 15.58 -9.46 -21.23
CA GLU A 161 15.73 -9.38 -22.69
C GLU A 161 14.61 -8.59 -23.40
N GLU A 162 13.43 -8.46 -22.77
CA GLU A 162 12.24 -7.82 -23.35
C GLU A 162 11.82 -6.54 -22.62
N TYR A 163 12.76 -5.80 -22.03
CA TYR A 163 12.45 -4.62 -21.21
C TYR A 163 11.54 -4.95 -20.00
N GLY A 164 11.74 -6.12 -19.40
CA GLY A 164 10.91 -6.65 -18.32
C GLY A 164 10.81 -5.72 -17.11
N LEU A 165 11.89 -5.01 -16.76
CA LEU A 165 11.86 -4.00 -15.70
C LEU A 165 10.84 -2.89 -16.01
N TRP A 166 10.86 -2.36 -17.23
CA TRP A 166 9.90 -1.34 -17.65
C TRP A 166 8.46 -1.88 -17.68
N LYS A 167 8.24 -3.11 -18.16
CA LYS A 167 6.91 -3.74 -18.15
C LYS A 167 6.39 -3.89 -16.72
N ALA A 168 7.23 -4.38 -15.80
CA ALA A 168 6.90 -4.49 -14.39
C ALA A 168 6.57 -3.12 -13.77
N GLN A 169 7.42 -2.11 -13.96
CA GLN A 169 7.16 -0.75 -13.47
C GLN A 169 5.85 -0.17 -14.03
N LYS A 170 5.59 -0.37 -15.33
CA LYS A 170 4.38 0.11 -16.00
C LYS A 170 3.12 -0.51 -15.41
N ALA A 171 3.15 -1.80 -15.07
CA ALA A 171 1.99 -2.51 -14.54
C ALA A 171 1.47 -1.90 -13.23
N TYR A 172 2.38 -1.51 -12.33
CA TYR A 172 2.04 -0.93 -11.02
C TYR A 172 1.47 0.50 -11.09
N ARG A 173 1.67 1.24 -12.20
CA ARG A 173 1.34 2.67 -12.27
C ARG A 173 -0.11 2.98 -11.96
N TRP A 174 -1.03 2.19 -12.51
CA TRP A 174 -2.45 2.46 -12.32
C TRP A 174 -2.88 2.25 -10.87
N ASP A 175 -2.41 1.19 -10.21
CA ASP A 175 -2.70 0.94 -8.80
C ASP A 175 -2.11 2.03 -7.90
N LEU A 176 -0.88 2.47 -8.18
CA LEU A 176 -0.26 3.60 -7.48
C LEU A 176 -1.09 4.89 -7.61
N ASP A 177 -1.67 5.17 -8.78
CA ASP A 177 -2.57 6.31 -8.97
C ASP A 177 -3.85 6.16 -8.13
N GLN A 178 -4.43 4.96 -8.07
CA GLN A 178 -5.61 4.69 -7.24
C GLN A 178 -5.31 4.87 -5.75
N VAL A 179 -4.16 4.37 -5.28
CA VAL A 179 -3.73 4.51 -3.88
C VAL A 179 -3.50 5.97 -3.53
N ARG A 180 -2.85 6.76 -4.41
CA ARG A 180 -2.66 8.20 -4.20
C ARG A 180 -3.98 8.96 -4.08
N TYR A 181 -4.91 8.69 -5.00
CA TYR A 181 -6.24 9.29 -4.94
C TYR A 181 -6.95 8.90 -3.64
N PHE A 182 -6.90 7.62 -3.25
CA PHE A 182 -7.53 7.17 -2.02
C PHE A 182 -6.93 7.82 -0.79
N ALA A 183 -5.60 7.89 -0.73
CA ALA A 183 -4.89 8.56 0.33
C ALA A 183 -5.33 10.02 0.45
N SER A 184 -5.51 10.75 -0.65
CA SER A 184 -5.94 12.16 -0.59
C SER A 184 -7.33 12.34 0.03
N ILE A 185 -8.28 11.45 -0.28
CA ILE A 185 -9.63 11.51 0.29
C ILE A 185 -9.75 10.87 1.68
N GLN A 186 -8.78 10.07 2.12
CA GLN A 186 -8.75 9.45 3.45
C GLN A 186 -7.74 10.12 4.41
N SER A 187 -7.39 11.39 4.18
CA SER A 187 -6.44 12.14 5.03
C SER A 187 -5.06 11.47 5.17
N GLY A 188 -4.60 10.85 4.08
CA GLY A 188 -3.35 10.11 3.99
C GLY A 188 -3.35 8.73 4.65
N ARG A 189 -4.46 8.26 5.22
CA ARG A 189 -4.53 7.06 6.07
C ARG A 189 -4.58 5.73 5.31
N VAL A 190 -3.63 5.55 4.40
CA VAL A 190 -3.52 4.35 3.56
C VAL A 190 -2.08 3.84 3.64
N PHE A 191 -1.88 2.53 3.67
CA PHE A 191 -0.58 1.88 3.50
C PHE A 191 -0.74 0.63 2.63
N VAL A 192 0.37 0.10 2.12
CA VAL A 192 0.37 -1.10 1.27
C VAL A 192 0.84 -2.30 2.09
N GLY A 193 -0.08 -3.07 2.64
CA GLY A 193 0.18 -4.17 3.58
C GLY A 193 0.78 -5.40 2.95
N GLU A 194 0.67 -5.54 1.63
CA GLU A 194 1.40 -6.55 0.91
C GLU A 194 1.84 -6.10 -0.49
N PHE A 195 3.09 -6.43 -0.81
CA PHE A 195 3.65 -6.45 -2.16
C PHE A 195 4.75 -7.51 -2.24
N SER A 196 5.21 -7.86 -3.44
CA SER A 196 6.39 -8.71 -3.63
C SER A 196 7.19 -8.31 -4.87
N LEU A 197 8.31 -8.99 -5.10
CA LEU A 197 9.09 -8.86 -6.33
C LEU A 197 8.76 -9.99 -7.33
N ALA A 198 7.68 -10.74 -7.09
CA ALA A 198 7.23 -11.80 -7.98
C ALA A 198 6.48 -11.23 -9.19
N GLY A 199 6.46 -12.01 -10.27
CA GLY A 199 5.93 -11.59 -11.57
C GLY A 199 7.02 -11.59 -12.63
N PRO A 200 7.89 -10.57 -12.66
CA PRO A 200 8.93 -10.49 -13.67
C PRO A 200 10.08 -11.45 -13.40
N SER A 201 10.75 -11.90 -14.46
CA SER A 201 11.94 -12.75 -14.44
C SER A 201 13.15 -11.92 -14.83
N LEU A 202 13.62 -11.09 -13.90
CA LEU A 202 14.70 -10.12 -14.11
C LEU A 202 16.05 -10.66 -13.62
N GLU A 203 17.13 -10.14 -14.19
CA GLU A 203 18.48 -10.31 -13.64
C GLU A 203 18.61 -9.63 -12.27
N GLU A 204 19.59 -10.06 -11.47
CA GLU A 204 19.77 -9.59 -10.09
C GLU A 204 19.91 -8.06 -9.98
N GLY A 205 20.57 -7.43 -10.95
CA GLY A 205 20.73 -5.98 -11.02
C GLY A 205 19.40 -5.26 -11.16
N GLU A 206 18.56 -5.74 -12.06
CA GLU A 206 17.22 -5.20 -12.30
C GLU A 206 16.25 -5.53 -11.15
N CYS A 207 16.38 -6.68 -10.49
CA CYS A 207 15.62 -6.96 -9.26
C CYS A 207 15.92 -5.93 -8.15
N ARG A 208 17.18 -5.52 -7.98
CA ARG A 208 17.56 -4.46 -7.03
C ARG A 208 16.97 -3.11 -7.43
N GLU A 209 17.00 -2.79 -8.72
CA GLU A 209 16.42 -1.55 -9.25
C GLU A 209 14.90 -1.52 -9.07
N PHE A 210 14.23 -2.63 -9.39
CA PHE A 210 12.80 -2.78 -9.22
C PHE A 210 12.39 -2.65 -7.76
N ALA A 211 13.12 -3.29 -6.84
CA ALA A 211 12.87 -3.18 -5.40
C ALA A 211 12.99 -1.74 -4.91
N ARG A 212 14.04 -1.01 -5.33
CA ARG A 212 14.22 0.40 -4.96
C ARG A 212 13.08 1.24 -5.50
N TRP A 213 12.82 1.14 -6.80
CA TRP A 213 11.75 1.89 -7.46
C TRP A 213 10.40 1.64 -6.78
N LEU A 214 10.04 0.36 -6.57
CA LEU A 214 8.74 0.00 -6.03
C LEU A 214 8.56 0.56 -4.61
N VAL A 215 9.53 0.41 -3.71
CA VAL A 215 9.42 0.97 -2.36
C VAL A 215 9.31 2.50 -2.41
N ASP A 216 10.05 3.18 -3.29
CA ASP A 216 9.95 4.63 -3.47
C ASP A 216 8.56 5.07 -3.97
N GLU A 217 7.93 4.28 -4.84
CA GLU A 217 6.56 4.53 -5.31
C GLU A 217 5.51 4.27 -4.22
N LEU A 218 5.66 3.19 -3.45
CA LEU A 218 4.71 2.84 -2.40
C LEU A 218 4.77 3.84 -1.23
N ASP A 219 5.97 4.25 -0.82
CA ASP A 219 6.19 5.30 0.18
C ASP A 219 5.68 6.66 -0.29
N PHE A 220 5.67 6.89 -1.62
CA PHE A 220 5.10 8.10 -2.18
C PHE A 220 3.57 8.07 -2.21
N ALA A 221 3.00 6.91 -2.57
CA ALA A 221 1.57 6.77 -2.72
C ALA A 221 0.83 6.65 -1.37
N SER A 222 1.52 6.25 -0.31
CA SER A 222 0.92 5.82 0.96
C SER A 222 1.83 6.12 2.16
N GLN A 223 1.43 5.73 3.37
CA GLN A 223 2.25 5.91 4.59
C GLN A 223 3.34 4.85 4.78
N GLY A 224 3.51 3.94 3.83
CA GLY A 224 4.54 2.92 3.85
C GLY A 224 4.01 1.57 3.36
N SER A 225 4.87 0.56 3.41
CA SER A 225 4.56 -0.75 2.87
C SER A 225 5.15 -1.92 3.67
N LEU A 226 4.58 -3.10 3.48
CA LEU A 226 4.99 -4.36 4.10
C LEU A 226 5.23 -5.39 2.99
N LEU A 227 6.45 -5.94 2.92
CA LEU A 227 6.82 -6.94 1.93
C LEU A 227 6.28 -8.33 2.34
N TRP A 228 5.55 -8.97 1.43
CA TRP A 228 5.15 -10.36 1.55
C TRP A 228 6.21 -11.26 0.87
N THR A 229 7.00 -12.05 1.61
CA THR A 229 7.03 -12.25 3.07
C THR A 229 8.47 -12.29 3.61
N PHE A 230 8.66 -12.39 4.92
CA PHE A 230 9.99 -12.41 5.55
C PHE A 230 10.86 -13.56 5.01
N ASP A 231 10.30 -14.77 4.89
CA ASP A 231 11.01 -15.92 4.33
C ASP A 231 10.05 -16.89 3.63
N GLY A 232 10.54 -17.54 2.58
CA GLY A 232 9.76 -18.34 1.64
C GLY A 232 10.67 -19.22 0.76
N ARG A 233 10.08 -20.14 -0.01
CA ARG A 233 10.84 -21.04 -0.90
C ARG A 233 11.32 -20.34 -2.18
N ASN A 234 10.46 -19.50 -2.75
CA ASN A 234 10.77 -18.71 -3.94
C ASN A 234 11.45 -17.40 -3.50
N ILE A 235 12.58 -17.04 -4.14
CA ILE A 235 13.34 -15.83 -3.82
C ILE A 235 12.47 -14.59 -4.01
N ALA A 236 11.64 -14.53 -5.06
CA ALA A 236 10.77 -13.39 -5.34
C ALA A 236 9.73 -13.11 -4.24
N TRP A 237 9.50 -14.08 -3.35
CA TRP A 237 8.59 -14.03 -2.21
C TRP A 237 9.29 -14.08 -0.84
N SER A 238 10.62 -13.92 -0.79
CA SER A 238 11.40 -14.05 0.46
C SER A 238 12.34 -12.86 0.65
N MET A 239 11.99 -11.95 1.56
CA MET A 239 12.83 -10.82 1.97
C MET A 239 14.26 -11.29 2.30
N ARG A 240 14.36 -12.37 3.08
CA ARG A 240 15.64 -12.92 3.52
C ARG A 240 16.49 -13.43 2.36
N ARG A 241 15.90 -14.12 1.39
CA ARG A 241 16.63 -14.61 0.21
C ARG A 241 16.95 -13.49 -0.76
N GLN A 242 16.07 -12.53 -0.96
CA GLN A 242 16.34 -11.32 -1.73
C GLN A 242 17.55 -10.56 -1.18
N ALA A 243 17.66 -10.42 0.15
CA ALA A 243 18.81 -9.80 0.78
C ALA A 243 20.10 -10.60 0.55
N ARG A 244 20.03 -11.93 0.65
CA ARG A 244 21.21 -12.82 0.53
C ARG A 244 21.66 -13.03 -0.91
N ASP A 245 20.72 -13.30 -1.81
CA ASP A 245 20.96 -13.81 -3.16
C ASP A 245 20.91 -12.68 -4.20
N TRP A 246 20.06 -11.66 -4.00
CA TRP A 246 19.99 -10.49 -4.88
C TRP A 246 20.70 -9.27 -4.30
N CYS A 247 21.30 -9.39 -3.10
CA CYS A 247 21.99 -8.31 -2.41
C CYS A 247 21.12 -7.06 -2.19
N ILE A 248 19.82 -7.24 -1.95
CA ILE A 248 18.91 -6.13 -1.65
C ILE A 248 19.06 -5.72 -0.18
N ASP A 249 19.51 -4.50 0.06
CA ASP A 249 19.52 -3.91 1.40
C ASP A 249 18.14 -3.34 1.76
N TRP A 250 17.24 -4.23 2.17
CA TRP A 250 15.89 -3.87 2.62
C TRP A 250 15.87 -2.90 3.79
N ARG A 251 16.93 -2.85 4.62
CA ARG A 251 16.98 -1.90 5.72
C ARG A 251 17.26 -0.47 5.24
N SER A 252 18.03 -0.33 4.16
CA SER A 252 18.33 0.98 3.56
C SER A 252 17.25 1.44 2.58
N LEU A 253 16.58 0.55 1.85
CA LEU A 253 15.19 0.80 1.41
C LEU A 253 14.34 0.92 2.69
N PHE A 254 13.06 1.28 2.76
CA PHE A 254 12.33 1.44 4.05
C PHE A 254 12.89 2.45 5.11
N ASP A 255 14.18 2.83 5.16
CA ASP A 255 14.62 3.96 6.02
C ASP A 255 14.07 5.25 5.41
N ALA A 256 13.09 5.86 6.07
CA ALA A 256 12.49 7.12 5.66
C ALA A 256 13.50 8.28 5.51
N ARG A 257 14.73 8.13 6.02
CA ARG A 257 15.82 9.12 5.90
C ARG A 257 16.81 8.80 4.77
N ARG A 258 16.59 7.71 4.01
CA ARG A 258 17.49 7.34 2.92
C ARG A 258 17.61 8.46 1.88
N HIS A 259 18.83 8.64 1.40
CA HIS A 259 19.12 9.56 0.29
C HIS A 259 18.36 9.07 -0.95
N GLY A 260 17.48 9.90 -1.52
CA GLY A 260 16.55 9.50 -2.59
C GLY A 260 15.14 9.13 -2.10
N SER A 261 14.65 9.73 -1.01
CA SER A 261 13.26 9.58 -0.57
C SER A 261 12.45 10.86 -0.86
N VAL A 262 11.15 10.71 -1.12
CA VAL A 262 10.24 11.85 -1.24
C VAL A 262 10.13 12.50 0.14
N GLN A 263 10.54 13.77 0.24
CA GLN A 263 10.57 14.51 1.50
C GLN A 263 9.80 15.81 1.36
N GLY A 264 8.53 15.79 1.74
CA GLY A 264 7.75 17.02 1.91
C GLY A 264 6.27 16.83 1.65
N ARG A 265 5.50 17.88 1.97
CA ARG A 265 4.14 18.02 1.46
C ARG A 265 4.21 18.43 -0.01
N PRO A 266 3.23 18.04 -0.84
CA PRO A 266 3.08 18.59 -2.17
C PRO A 266 3.08 20.12 -2.12
N ILE A 267 3.81 20.74 -3.05
CA ILE A 267 3.85 22.17 -3.30
C ILE A 267 3.22 22.44 -4.66
N SER A 268 2.37 23.46 -4.74
CA SER A 268 1.89 23.96 -6.02
C SER A 268 2.96 24.87 -6.62
N LEU A 269 3.47 24.51 -7.79
CA LEU A 269 4.33 25.40 -8.56
C LEU A 269 3.45 26.40 -9.31
N LYS A 270 3.57 27.68 -8.97
CA LYS A 270 2.98 28.76 -9.79
C LYS A 270 4.04 29.26 -10.76
N ALA A 271 3.77 29.14 -12.06
CA ALA A 271 4.60 29.78 -13.08
C ALA A 271 4.55 31.30 -12.86
N THR A 272 5.70 31.95 -12.78
CA THR A 272 5.79 33.41 -12.80
C THR A 272 5.54 33.87 -14.23
N ASP A 273 4.49 34.67 -14.43
CA ASP A 273 4.21 35.31 -15.72
C ASP A 273 5.33 36.31 -16.04
N ASP A 274 6.24 35.91 -16.94
CA ASP A 274 7.31 36.77 -17.46
C ASP A 274 6.90 37.46 -18.78
N GLY A 275 5.60 37.40 -19.13
CA GLY A 275 5.08 37.90 -20.40
C GLY A 275 5.38 37.00 -21.60
N SER A 276 6.09 35.88 -21.42
CA SER A 276 6.18 34.84 -22.41
C SER A 276 5.11 33.79 -22.13
N SER A 277 4.28 33.45 -23.12
CA SER A 277 3.26 32.39 -23.01
C SER A 277 3.90 30.99 -22.94
N ARG A 278 4.97 30.82 -22.16
CA ARG A 278 5.76 29.59 -22.08
C ARG A 278 5.55 28.91 -20.74
N TRP A 279 5.24 27.63 -20.81
CA TRP A 279 4.93 26.76 -19.69
C TRP A 279 6.00 25.68 -19.59
N LEU A 280 6.35 25.31 -18.36
CA LEU A 280 7.30 24.22 -18.12
C LEU A 280 6.57 22.88 -18.26
N SER A 281 7.06 21.99 -19.12
CA SER A 281 6.53 20.66 -19.32
C SER A 281 7.59 19.63 -18.92
N ALA A 282 7.17 18.60 -18.18
CA ALA A 282 8.00 17.46 -17.85
C ALA A 282 7.32 16.19 -18.35
N ARG A 283 8.04 15.38 -19.13
CA ARG A 283 7.52 14.13 -19.71
C ARG A 283 7.85 12.94 -18.82
N HIS A 284 7.19 11.80 -19.08
CA HIS A 284 7.39 10.53 -18.37
C HIS A 284 8.82 9.98 -18.42
N ASP A 285 9.62 10.40 -19.40
CA ASP A 285 11.04 10.07 -19.53
C ASP A 285 11.97 11.01 -18.74
N GLY A 286 11.41 11.96 -17.98
CA GLY A 286 12.16 12.96 -17.22
C GLY A 286 12.68 14.13 -18.06
N THR A 287 12.37 14.17 -19.37
CA THR A 287 12.73 15.34 -20.19
C THR A 287 11.88 16.53 -19.81
N VAL A 288 12.55 17.67 -19.65
CA VAL A 288 11.92 18.95 -19.31
C VAL A 288 12.06 19.90 -20.49
N SER A 289 10.97 20.51 -20.91
CA SER A 289 10.94 21.50 -21.99
C SER A 289 10.04 22.68 -21.66
N THR A 290 10.08 23.71 -22.50
CA THR A 290 9.08 24.79 -22.46
C THR A 290 8.10 24.61 -23.61
N VAL A 291 6.81 24.82 -23.35
CA VAL A 291 5.72 24.73 -24.35
C VAL A 291 4.98 26.06 -24.41
N GLN A 292 4.46 26.45 -25.58
CA GLN A 292 3.80 27.75 -25.77
C GLN A 292 2.29 27.73 -25.49
N GLN A 293 1.73 26.56 -25.20
CA GLN A 293 0.31 26.39 -24.94
C GLN A 293 0.08 26.34 -23.44
N GLU A 294 -0.91 27.11 -22.96
CA GLU A 294 -1.39 27.02 -21.59
C GLU A 294 -1.83 25.60 -21.27
N ALA A 295 -1.28 25.05 -20.20
CA ALA A 295 -1.67 23.72 -19.75
C ALA A 295 -3.08 23.80 -19.19
N ASP A 296 -3.96 22.92 -19.64
CA ASP A 296 -5.35 22.84 -19.17
C ASP A 296 -5.45 22.36 -17.69
N PHE A 297 -4.32 22.10 -17.03
CA PHE A 297 -4.24 21.61 -15.66
C PHE A 297 -2.97 22.10 -14.95
N TRP A 298 -3.07 22.27 -13.63
CA TRP A 298 -1.96 22.52 -12.72
C TRP A 298 -1.71 21.26 -11.89
N GLU A 299 -0.44 20.88 -11.70
CA GLU A 299 -0.07 19.73 -10.87
C GLU A 299 0.65 20.16 -9.60
N GLU A 300 0.43 19.39 -8.52
CA GLU A 300 1.23 19.50 -7.32
C GLU A 300 2.53 18.72 -7.49
N TRP A 301 3.62 19.26 -6.96
CA TRP A 301 4.94 18.67 -7.03
C TRP A 301 5.48 18.42 -5.64
N VAL A 302 6.09 17.28 -5.37
CA VAL A 302 6.66 16.96 -4.06
C VAL A 302 8.17 17.11 -4.09
N PRO A 303 8.79 17.83 -3.15
CA PRO A 303 10.24 17.88 -3.05
C PRO A 303 10.81 16.48 -2.79
N PHE A 304 11.84 16.16 -3.56
CA PHE A 304 12.56 14.91 -3.46
C PHE A 304 14.03 15.20 -3.30
N ARG A 305 14.65 14.58 -2.31
CA ARG A 305 16.05 14.82 -2.00
C ARG A 305 16.86 13.61 -2.39
N PHE A 306 17.88 13.81 -3.21
CA PHE A 306 18.78 12.76 -3.65
C PHE A 306 20.23 13.21 -3.53
N ALA A 307 21.18 12.29 -3.65
CA ALA A 307 22.60 12.62 -3.65
C ALA A 307 23.24 12.20 -4.98
N VAL A 308 24.06 13.07 -5.55
CA VAL A 308 24.93 12.75 -6.69
C VAL A 308 26.35 13.01 -6.23
N ASP A 309 27.20 11.98 -6.26
CA ASP A 309 28.59 12.05 -5.82
C ASP A 309 28.77 12.60 -4.39
N GLY A 310 27.80 12.32 -3.51
CA GLY A 310 27.79 12.78 -2.11
C GLY A 310 27.23 14.19 -1.90
N GLU A 311 26.91 14.93 -2.96
CA GLU A 311 26.25 16.23 -2.86
C GLU A 311 24.73 16.08 -2.83
N LEU A 312 24.08 16.65 -1.82
CA LEU A 312 22.63 16.66 -1.69
C LEU A 312 22.01 17.60 -2.73
N ARG A 313 21.09 17.08 -3.53
CA ARG A 313 20.29 17.81 -4.52
C ARG A 313 18.81 17.69 -4.21
N VAL A 314 18.04 18.63 -4.74
CA VAL A 314 16.57 18.61 -4.67
C VAL A 314 16.05 18.48 -6.10
N SER A 315 15.09 17.59 -6.31
CA SER A 315 14.22 17.60 -7.47
C SER A 315 12.78 17.78 -7.01
N LEU A 316 11.92 18.12 -7.96
CA LEU A 316 10.48 18.14 -7.76
C LEU A 316 9.89 16.93 -8.48
N ARG A 317 9.01 16.21 -7.81
CA ARG A 317 8.35 15.02 -8.35
C ARG A 317 6.84 15.27 -8.54
N SER A 318 6.26 15.06 -9.71
CA SER A 318 4.83 15.23 -9.92
C SER A 318 4.04 14.30 -8.99
N SER A 319 3.09 14.87 -8.25
CA SER A 319 2.16 14.13 -7.37
C SER A 319 1.13 13.33 -8.15
N ALA A 320 0.89 13.71 -9.41
CA ALA A 320 -0.07 13.05 -10.28
C ALA A 320 0.51 11.79 -10.93
N HIS A 321 1.76 11.84 -11.42
CA HIS A 321 2.32 10.75 -12.24
C HIS A 321 3.82 10.48 -12.05
N GLY A 322 4.44 11.07 -11.02
CA GLY A 322 5.79 10.70 -10.58
C GLY A 322 6.94 11.19 -11.46
N THR A 323 6.68 12.03 -12.47
CA THR A 323 7.73 12.64 -13.30
C THR A 323 8.59 13.59 -12.50
N TRP A 324 9.79 13.86 -13.02
CA TRP A 324 10.79 14.65 -12.33
C TRP A 324 11.00 15.98 -13.03
N LEU A 325 11.05 17.04 -12.23
CA LEU A 325 11.57 18.34 -12.60
C LEU A 325 12.84 18.57 -11.79
N SER A 326 13.99 18.53 -12.48
CA SER A 326 15.26 18.83 -11.84
C SER A 326 15.37 20.33 -11.58
N VAL A 327 15.57 20.70 -10.32
CA VAL A 327 15.99 22.05 -9.94
C VAL A 327 17.49 21.96 -9.71
N SER A 328 18.28 22.52 -10.64
CA SER A 328 19.74 22.50 -10.61
C SER A 328 20.31 23.09 -9.34
#